data_AF-A0A9D6P9T0-F1
#
_entry.id   AF-A0A9D6P9T0-F1
#
_cell.length_a   1.000
_cell.length_b   1.000
_cell.length_c   1.000
_cell.angle_alpha   90.00
_cell.angle_beta   90.00
_cell.angle_gamma   90.00
#
_symmetry.space_group_name_H-M   'P 1'
#
loop_
_entity.id
_entity.type
_entity.pdbx_description
1 polymer ?
#
loop_
_entity_poly.entity_id
_entity_poly.type
_entity_poly.pdbx_seq_one_letter_code
_entity_poly.pdbx_strand_id
1 'polypeptide(L)'
;MFHTFGYDGKNHNILIASKLWSDFGAHIPLIRSFSLGDNFDLLLKGRPQYPIYPGEPIRYHFLFYAFVGLLERFGVRLDWALNIPSSLGFFFLLFFTFQIAKKLFADNRIAVLSVIFFLFNGSLSFLRFFELHPLSKHTLSDIISASAFPAFAPWGPGDITAFWNLNIYTNQRHLAAGFSIALFFIFTILQISFARPSFARPGLAKLKLRWAIVWGIIIGVLPYFHTPTLVILAVLYGTYFILFPKARGFLLLSGFIGSLLAIPQLITFPQGPTSISWYPGYLIHDHLNIQRFIIYWWQNLGLHAILIPIGFFLIPTRAKKILVPIFVLFLGANLFKFSIEVAGSHKFFNFVLILGNMISAFVIISLIGRIRPFIGSIGSICLLVVLVVFLTLS
;
A
#
# COMPACT_ATOMS: atom_id res chain seq x y z
N MET A 1 -19.78 13.24 -8.65
CA MET A 1 -18.90 12.86 -9.78
C MET A 1 -18.18 11.58 -9.41
N PHE A 2 -18.26 10.52 -10.23
CA PHE A 2 -17.57 9.24 -10.01
C PHE A 2 -16.11 9.22 -10.49
N HIS A 3 -15.61 10.34 -11.03
CA HIS A 3 -14.25 10.45 -11.54
C HIS A 3 -13.45 11.42 -10.69
N THR A 4 -12.26 10.96 -10.31
CA THR A 4 -11.29 11.75 -9.55
C THR A 4 -10.40 12.60 -10.46
N PHE A 5 -10.15 12.11 -11.68
CA PHE A 5 -9.52 12.83 -12.78
C PHE A 5 -10.21 12.43 -14.08
N GLY A 6 -10.67 13.40 -14.86
CA GLY A 6 -11.45 13.14 -16.08
C GLY A 6 -11.35 14.25 -17.10
N TYR A 7 -12.13 14.12 -18.18
CA TYR A 7 -12.16 15.08 -19.28
C TYR A 7 -13.59 15.30 -19.76
N ASP A 8 -14.00 16.57 -19.82
CA ASP A 8 -15.25 17.00 -20.42
C ASP A 8 -15.06 17.16 -21.93
N GLY A 9 -15.59 16.21 -22.70
CA GLY A 9 -15.51 16.22 -24.16
C GLY A 9 -16.31 17.32 -24.85
N LYS A 10 -17.27 17.95 -24.15
CA LYS A 10 -18.07 19.05 -24.72
C LYS A 10 -17.35 20.38 -24.60
N ASN A 11 -16.82 20.65 -23.40
CA ASN A 11 -16.15 21.93 -23.10
C ASN A 11 -14.62 21.86 -23.27
N HIS A 12 -14.08 20.70 -23.65
CA HIS A 12 -12.65 20.42 -23.78
C HIS A 12 -11.83 20.69 -22.49
N ASN A 13 -12.45 20.51 -21.33
CA ASN A 13 -11.85 20.81 -20.02
C ASN A 13 -11.38 19.54 -19.29
N ILE A 14 -10.24 19.63 -18.62
CA ILE A 14 -9.81 18.61 -17.66
C ILE A 14 -10.59 18.83 -16.35
N LEU A 15 -11.13 17.74 -15.81
CA LEU A 15 -11.86 17.72 -14.55
C LEU A 15 -11.02 17.09 -13.46
N ILE A 16 -10.87 17.79 -12.33
CA ILE A 16 -10.13 17.33 -11.16
C ILE A 16 -11.07 17.38 -9.96
N ALA A 17 -11.17 16.29 -9.20
CA ALA A 17 -11.96 16.30 -7.98
C ALA A 17 -11.35 17.26 -6.95
N SER A 18 -12.20 17.94 -6.16
CA SER A 18 -11.78 18.94 -5.18
C SER A 18 -10.78 18.39 -4.16
N LYS A 19 -10.83 17.11 -3.80
CA LYS A 19 -9.88 16.49 -2.85
C LYS A 19 -8.47 16.24 -3.43
N LEU A 20 -8.28 16.49 -4.73
CA LEU A 20 -7.05 16.19 -5.47
C LEU A 20 -6.36 17.41 -6.07
N TRP A 21 -6.98 18.59 -6.00
CA TRP A 21 -6.52 19.76 -6.72
C TRP A 21 -5.06 20.12 -6.36
N SER A 22 -4.70 20.03 -5.08
CA SER A 22 -3.36 20.37 -4.58
C SER A 22 -2.28 19.42 -5.10
N ASP A 23 -2.52 18.11 -5.02
CA ASP A 23 -1.57 17.10 -5.51
C ASP A 23 -1.43 17.15 -7.03
N PHE A 24 -2.55 17.33 -7.74
CA PHE A 24 -2.56 17.42 -9.20
C PHE A 24 -1.94 18.71 -9.71
N GLY A 25 -1.91 19.77 -8.90
CA GLY A 25 -1.15 21.00 -9.18
C GLY A 25 0.34 20.74 -9.38
N ALA A 26 0.92 19.72 -8.74
CA ALA A 26 2.30 19.30 -8.97
C ALA A 26 2.43 18.16 -10.00
N HIS A 27 1.52 17.18 -9.99
CA HIS A 27 1.61 16.01 -10.85
C HIS A 27 1.32 16.30 -12.33
N ILE A 28 0.35 17.16 -12.66
CA ILE A 28 0.02 17.46 -14.06
C ILE A 28 1.19 18.17 -14.76
N PRO A 29 1.77 19.26 -14.23
CA PRO A 29 2.96 19.87 -14.83
C PRO A 29 4.11 18.88 -14.97
N LEU A 30 4.29 17.99 -13.98
CA LEU A 30 5.32 16.94 -14.05
C LEU A 30 5.08 15.99 -15.22
N ILE A 31 3.87 15.46 -15.38
CA ILE A 31 3.51 14.63 -16.55
C ILE A 31 3.75 15.40 -17.85
N ARG A 32 3.26 16.65 -17.93
CA ARG A 32 3.34 17.50 -19.12
C ARG A 32 4.77 17.89 -19.50
N SER A 33 5.67 17.95 -18.52
CA SER A 33 7.09 18.16 -18.79
C SER A 33 7.71 17.01 -19.58
N PHE A 34 7.22 15.77 -19.42
CA PHE A 34 7.67 14.60 -20.18
C PHE A 34 6.94 14.45 -21.52
N SER A 35 5.67 14.87 -21.60
CA SER A 35 4.87 14.71 -22.82
C SER A 35 5.04 15.84 -23.83
N LEU A 36 5.08 17.10 -23.36
CA LEU A 36 5.19 18.31 -24.18
C LEU A 36 6.52 19.04 -24.02
N GLY A 37 7.24 18.80 -22.92
CA GLY A 37 8.53 19.44 -22.63
C GLY A 37 9.74 18.53 -22.90
N ASP A 38 10.92 19.04 -22.53
CA ASP A 38 12.20 18.39 -22.81
C ASP A 38 12.59 17.31 -21.78
N ASN A 39 11.76 17.04 -20.78
CA ASN A 39 12.17 16.14 -19.68
C ASN A 39 12.37 14.70 -20.13
N PHE A 40 11.79 14.27 -21.26
CA PHE A 40 12.09 12.97 -21.83
C PHE A 40 13.55 12.89 -22.32
N ASP A 41 14.02 13.93 -23.01
CA ASP A 41 15.40 14.00 -23.51
C ASP A 41 16.39 14.26 -22.37
N LEU A 42 15.99 15.05 -21.36
CA LEU A 42 16.77 15.26 -20.15
C LEU A 42 16.88 13.99 -19.30
N LEU A 43 15.84 13.16 -19.26
CA LEU A 43 15.87 11.86 -18.60
C LEU A 43 16.91 10.93 -19.24
N LEU A 44 16.99 10.87 -20.57
CA LEU A 44 18.01 10.09 -21.29
C LEU A 44 19.44 10.59 -21.01
N LYS A 45 19.58 11.86 -20.61
CA LYS A 45 20.84 12.49 -20.18
C LYS A 45 21.05 12.44 -18.66
N GLY A 46 20.18 11.76 -17.91
CA GLY A 46 20.27 11.62 -16.45
C GLY A 46 19.99 12.89 -15.65
N ARG A 47 19.32 13.89 -16.24
CA ARG A 47 19.13 15.22 -15.64
C ARG A 47 17.70 15.79 -15.76
N PRO A 48 16.63 15.01 -15.52
CA PRO A 48 15.27 15.56 -15.59
C PRO A 48 15.06 16.60 -14.49
N GLN A 49 14.30 17.66 -14.78
CA GLN A 49 14.15 18.84 -13.92
C GLN A 49 12.71 19.06 -13.48
N TYR A 50 12.51 19.76 -12.36
CA TYR A 50 11.17 20.14 -11.93
C TYR A 50 10.56 21.18 -12.89
N PRO A 51 9.32 20.99 -13.38
CA PRO A 51 8.66 21.97 -14.25
C PRO A 51 8.24 23.24 -13.49
N ILE A 52 8.06 23.14 -12.18
CA ILE A 52 7.67 24.24 -11.29
C ILE A 52 8.85 24.82 -10.51
N TYR A 53 10.06 24.28 -10.69
CA TYR A 53 11.29 24.79 -10.09
C TYR A 53 12.45 24.65 -11.09
N PRO A 54 12.55 25.56 -12.08
CA PRO A 54 13.47 25.43 -13.21
C PRO A 54 14.94 25.33 -12.77
N GLY A 55 15.72 24.52 -13.49
CA GLY A 55 17.14 24.30 -13.20
C GLY A 55 17.41 23.27 -12.10
N GLU A 56 16.42 22.94 -11.28
CA GLU A 56 16.56 21.96 -10.21
C GLU A 56 16.21 20.54 -10.67
N PRO A 57 17.07 19.54 -10.38
CA PRO A 57 16.79 18.16 -10.71
C PRO A 57 15.56 17.67 -9.94
N ILE A 58 14.78 16.78 -10.55
CA ILE A 58 13.67 16.14 -9.84
C ILE A 58 14.24 15.32 -8.69
N ARG A 59 13.71 15.49 -7.47
CA ARG A 59 14.13 14.79 -6.24
C ARG A 59 13.07 13.84 -5.68
N TYR A 60 11.93 13.75 -6.36
CA TYR A 60 10.82 12.84 -6.06
C TYR A 60 10.79 11.68 -7.07
N HIS A 61 10.21 10.53 -6.71
CA HIS A 61 10.08 9.41 -7.64
C HIS A 61 9.10 9.77 -8.78
N PHE A 62 9.64 9.98 -9.98
CA PHE A 62 8.93 10.55 -11.12
C PHE A 62 8.59 9.56 -12.22
N LEU A 63 9.10 8.32 -12.16
CA LEU A 63 9.06 7.40 -13.30
C LEU A 63 7.63 7.03 -13.71
N PHE A 64 6.71 6.90 -12.75
CA PHE A 64 5.30 6.70 -13.08
C PHE A 64 4.74 7.86 -13.91
N TYR A 65 5.03 9.10 -13.52
CA TYR A 65 4.57 10.29 -14.24
C TYR A 65 5.27 10.46 -15.59
N ALA A 66 6.54 10.07 -15.69
CA ALA A 66 7.25 9.99 -16.97
C ALA A 66 6.61 8.97 -17.91
N PHE A 67 6.19 7.80 -17.40
CA PHE A 67 5.45 6.80 -18.18
C PHE A 67 4.09 7.32 -18.63
N VAL A 68 3.35 8.01 -17.77
CA VAL A 68 2.09 8.67 -18.14
C VAL A 68 2.34 9.72 -19.23
N GLY A 69 3.40 10.52 -19.11
CA GLY A 69 3.78 11.52 -20.12
C GLY A 69 4.15 10.88 -21.45
N LEU A 70 4.83 9.73 -21.43
CA LEU A 70 5.14 8.95 -22.64
C LEU A 70 3.87 8.43 -23.33
N LEU A 71 2.90 7.89 -22.58
CA LEU A 71 1.61 7.47 -23.14
C LEU A 71 0.88 8.66 -23.79
N GLU A 72 0.90 9.82 -23.13
CA GLU A 72 0.32 11.04 -23.70
C GLU A 72 1.04 11.49 -24.97
N ARG A 73 2.38 11.42 -24.99
CA ARG A 73 3.19 11.72 -26.18
C ARG A 73 2.86 10.81 -27.36
N PHE A 74 2.42 9.57 -27.11
CA PHE A 74 1.92 8.64 -28.13
C PHE A 74 0.45 8.87 -28.51
N GLY A 75 -0.20 9.93 -28.03
CA GLY A 75 -1.55 10.31 -28.40
C GLY A 75 -2.65 9.76 -27.48
N VAL A 76 -2.29 9.11 -26.37
CA VAL A 76 -3.29 8.71 -25.36
C VAL A 76 -3.76 9.94 -24.60
N ARG A 77 -5.06 10.16 -24.52
CA ARG A 77 -5.64 11.28 -23.77
C ARG A 77 -5.20 11.25 -22.30
N LEU A 78 -4.82 12.41 -21.73
CA LEU A 78 -4.18 12.51 -20.41
C LEU A 78 -4.92 11.78 -19.29
N ASP A 79 -6.24 11.86 -19.27
CA ASP A 79 -7.10 11.20 -18.29
C ASP A 79 -6.99 9.68 -18.37
N TRP A 80 -6.96 9.11 -19.58
CA TRP A 80 -6.71 7.68 -19.79
C TRP A 80 -5.27 7.30 -19.48
N ALA A 81 -4.30 8.11 -19.92
CA ALA A 81 -2.88 7.87 -19.70
C ALA A 81 -2.54 7.77 -18.20
N LEU A 82 -3.22 8.55 -17.35
CA LEU A 82 -3.04 8.51 -15.90
C LEU A 82 -3.90 7.42 -15.21
N ASN A 83 -5.19 7.33 -15.57
CA ASN A 83 -6.11 6.42 -14.88
C ASN A 83 -5.86 4.96 -15.21
N ILE A 84 -5.51 4.59 -16.45
CA ILE A 84 -5.32 3.18 -16.84
C ILE A 84 -4.19 2.52 -16.02
N PRO A 85 -2.95 3.08 -15.98
CA PRO A 85 -1.87 2.48 -15.19
C PRO A 85 -2.18 2.48 -13.69
N SER A 86 -2.85 3.52 -13.19
CA SER A 86 -3.26 3.61 -11.78
C SER A 86 -4.29 2.53 -11.40
N SER A 87 -5.32 2.35 -12.22
CA SER A 87 -6.34 1.32 -12.05
C SER A 87 -5.77 -0.10 -12.19
N LEU A 88 -4.81 -0.32 -13.11
CA LEU A 88 -4.11 -1.60 -13.22
C LEU A 88 -3.27 -1.89 -11.97
N GLY A 89 -2.55 -0.90 -11.45
CA GLY A 89 -1.82 -1.02 -10.18
C GLY A 89 -2.74 -1.40 -9.01
N PHE A 90 -3.91 -0.75 -8.92
CA PHE A 90 -4.92 -1.07 -7.93
C PHE A 90 -5.53 -2.46 -8.12
N PHE A 91 -5.82 -2.87 -9.35
CA PHE A 91 -6.27 -4.24 -9.64
C PHE A 91 -5.26 -5.28 -9.17
N PHE A 92 -3.97 -5.13 -9.50
CA PHE A 92 -2.94 -6.08 -9.08
C PHE A 92 -2.73 -6.10 -7.57
N LEU A 93 -2.90 -4.97 -6.89
CA LEU A 93 -2.92 -4.91 -5.43
C LEU A 93 -4.00 -5.82 -4.85
N LEU A 94 -5.25 -5.69 -5.33
CA LEU A 94 -6.38 -6.51 -4.87
C LEU A 94 -6.17 -7.98 -5.23
N PHE A 95 -5.73 -8.24 -6.46
CA PHE A 95 -5.45 -9.58 -6.97
C PHE A 95 -4.40 -10.28 -6.11
N PHE A 96 -3.24 -9.68 -5.86
CA PHE A 96 -2.20 -10.33 -5.06
C PHE A 96 -2.59 -10.44 -3.58
N THR A 97 -3.34 -9.48 -3.03
CA THR A 97 -3.91 -9.60 -1.67
C THR A 97 -4.78 -10.86 -1.58
N PHE A 98 -5.70 -11.04 -2.52
CA PHE A 98 -6.55 -12.24 -2.59
C PHE A 98 -5.72 -13.52 -2.76
N GLN A 99 -4.80 -13.54 -3.73
CA GLN A 99 -4.03 -14.75 -4.07
C GLN A 99 -3.10 -15.20 -2.94
N ILE A 100 -2.48 -14.25 -2.23
CA ILE A 100 -1.64 -14.54 -1.05
C ILE A 100 -2.51 -15.12 0.06
N ALA A 101 -3.60 -14.44 0.44
CA ALA A 101 -4.50 -14.90 1.48
C ALA A 101 -5.06 -16.30 1.17
N LYS A 102 -5.53 -16.53 -0.06
CA LYS A 102 -6.02 -17.83 -0.51
C LYS A 102 -4.95 -18.92 -0.40
N LYS A 103 -3.71 -18.61 -0.77
CA LYS A 103 -2.60 -19.57 -0.72
C LYS A 103 -2.13 -19.87 0.71
N LEU A 104 -2.18 -18.89 1.60
CA LEU A 104 -1.79 -19.04 3.01
C LEU A 104 -2.81 -19.86 3.81
N PHE A 105 -4.10 -19.67 3.56
CA PHE A 105 -5.17 -20.22 4.40
C PHE A 105 -6.05 -21.27 3.72
N ALA A 106 -5.90 -21.47 2.41
CA ALA A 106 -6.71 -22.38 1.59
C ALA A 106 -8.23 -22.10 1.60
N ASP A 107 -8.69 -20.97 2.14
CA ASP A 107 -10.11 -20.60 2.24
C ASP A 107 -10.44 -19.36 1.38
N ASN A 108 -11.49 -19.45 0.54
CA ASN A 108 -11.93 -18.33 -0.30
C ASN A 108 -12.52 -17.21 0.53
N ARG A 109 -13.21 -17.51 1.64
CA ARG A 109 -13.85 -16.53 2.50
C ARG A 109 -12.81 -15.62 3.15
N ILE A 110 -11.70 -16.20 3.61
CA ILE A 110 -10.58 -15.44 4.17
C ILE A 110 -9.96 -14.53 3.10
N ALA A 111 -9.80 -15.03 1.87
CA ALA A 111 -9.25 -14.24 0.77
C ALA A 111 -10.15 -13.05 0.37
N VAL A 112 -11.46 -13.29 0.22
CA VAL A 112 -12.45 -12.22 -0.04
C VAL A 112 -12.45 -11.21 1.10
N LEU A 113 -12.49 -11.69 2.35
CA LEU A 113 -12.56 -10.82 3.52
C LEU A 113 -11.28 -9.98 3.70
N SER A 114 -10.11 -10.52 3.33
CA SER A 114 -8.84 -9.76 3.30
C SER A 114 -8.91 -8.57 2.35
N VAL A 115 -9.55 -8.75 1.20
CA VAL A 115 -9.78 -7.67 0.22
C VAL A 115 -10.81 -6.67 0.74
N ILE A 116 -11.90 -7.13 1.35
CA ILE A 116 -12.92 -6.25 1.95
C ILE A 116 -12.30 -5.37 3.04
N PHE A 117 -11.55 -5.94 3.98
CA PHE A 117 -10.86 -5.17 5.03
C PHE A 117 -9.78 -4.23 4.51
N PHE A 118 -9.25 -4.48 3.31
CA PHE A 118 -8.37 -3.53 2.65
C PHE A 118 -9.16 -2.35 2.05
N LEU A 119 -10.27 -2.63 1.37
CA LEU A 119 -11.09 -1.63 0.70
C LEU A 119 -11.78 -0.68 1.69
N PHE A 120 -12.13 -1.22 2.85
CA PHE A 120 -12.79 -0.49 3.91
C PHE A 120 -11.95 -0.61 5.18
N ASN A 121 -11.45 0.52 5.67
CA ASN A 121 -10.56 0.51 6.83
C ASN A 121 -11.37 0.41 8.13
N GLY A 122 -10.76 -0.20 9.15
CA GLY A 122 -11.36 -0.39 10.46
C GLY A 122 -11.01 0.69 11.49
N SER A 123 -10.66 1.92 11.07
CA SER A 123 -10.40 3.01 12.02
C SER A 123 -11.69 3.43 12.74
N LEU A 124 -11.56 4.08 13.89
CA LEU A 124 -12.71 4.51 14.69
C LEU A 124 -13.30 5.85 14.22
N SER A 125 -13.04 6.29 12.99
CA SER A 125 -13.55 7.58 12.48
C SER A 125 -15.07 7.62 12.40
N PHE A 126 -15.74 6.47 12.31
CA PHE A 126 -17.20 6.39 12.40
C PHE A 126 -17.75 6.90 13.73
N LEU A 127 -17.00 6.83 14.84
CA LEU A 127 -17.43 7.40 16.11
C LEU A 127 -17.57 8.92 15.98
N ARG A 128 -16.61 9.56 15.30
CA ARG A 128 -16.65 11.00 15.03
C ARG A 128 -17.80 11.36 14.09
N PHE A 129 -18.12 10.48 13.14
CA PHE A 129 -19.30 10.65 12.30
C PHE A 129 -20.58 10.68 13.15
N PHE A 130 -20.79 9.70 14.06
CA PHE A 130 -21.98 9.65 14.90
C PHE A 130 -22.02 10.70 16.02
N GLU A 131 -20.89 11.27 16.41
CA GLU A 131 -20.85 12.47 17.27
C GLU A 131 -21.47 13.69 16.57
N LEU A 132 -21.23 13.84 15.26
CA LEU A 132 -21.77 14.94 14.45
C LEU A 132 -23.17 14.64 13.89
N HIS A 133 -23.46 13.36 13.65
CA HIS A 133 -24.70 12.85 13.08
C HIS A 133 -25.30 11.77 14.00
N PRO A 134 -25.91 12.14 15.14
CA PRO A 134 -26.49 11.17 16.07
C PRO A 134 -27.50 10.24 15.39
N LEU A 135 -27.57 9.01 15.89
CA LEU A 135 -28.46 7.98 15.33
C LEU A 135 -29.92 8.49 15.25
N SER A 136 -30.48 8.43 14.04
CA SER A 136 -31.81 8.95 13.75
C SER A 136 -32.44 8.21 12.56
N LYS A 137 -33.69 8.57 12.22
CA LYS A 137 -34.34 8.06 10.99
C LYS A 137 -33.60 8.50 9.70
N HIS A 138 -32.73 9.51 9.80
CA HIS A 138 -31.93 10.04 8.69
C HIS A 138 -30.52 9.44 8.61
N THR A 139 -30.12 8.53 9.51
CA THR A 139 -28.75 7.99 9.51
C THR A 139 -28.32 7.41 8.17
N LEU A 140 -29.21 6.72 7.45
CA LEU A 140 -28.88 6.18 6.13
C LEU A 140 -28.66 7.31 5.11
N SER A 141 -29.51 8.35 5.11
CA SER A 141 -29.31 9.51 4.24
C SER A 141 -28.05 10.29 4.60
N ASP A 142 -27.73 10.42 5.89
CA ASP A 142 -26.54 11.12 6.37
C ASP A 142 -25.27 10.39 5.93
N ILE A 143 -25.24 9.06 6.03
CA ILE A 143 -24.11 8.24 5.55
C ILE A 143 -23.96 8.34 4.03
N ILE A 144 -25.06 8.23 3.27
CA ILE A 144 -25.00 8.26 1.80
C ILE A 144 -24.62 9.64 1.27
N SER A 145 -25.05 10.71 1.95
CA SER A 145 -24.77 12.10 1.55
C SER A 145 -23.45 12.65 2.11
N ALA A 146 -22.74 11.88 2.94
CA ALA A 146 -21.46 12.29 3.51
C ALA A 146 -20.43 12.60 2.41
N SER A 147 -20.05 13.87 2.29
CA SER A 147 -19.05 14.34 1.31
C SER A 147 -17.68 14.61 1.94
N ALA A 148 -17.63 14.74 3.27
CA ALA A 148 -16.44 15.02 4.06
C ALA A 148 -15.94 13.78 4.82
N PHE A 149 -14.65 13.75 5.12
CA PHE A 149 -14.09 12.70 5.98
C PHE A 149 -14.42 13.01 7.44
N PRO A 150 -14.94 12.04 8.23
CA PRO A 150 -15.22 12.27 9.65
C PRO A 150 -13.98 12.62 10.48
N ALA A 151 -12.80 12.12 10.07
CA ALA A 151 -11.52 12.45 10.66
C ALA A 151 -10.45 12.67 9.57
N PHE A 152 -9.50 13.56 9.84
CA PHE A 152 -8.52 13.98 8.83
C PHE A 152 -7.17 14.42 9.42
N ALA A 153 -6.74 13.85 10.54
CA ALA A 153 -5.44 14.18 11.14
C ALA A 153 -4.28 13.84 10.18
N PRO A 154 -3.15 14.58 10.20
CA PRO A 154 -2.83 15.69 11.10
C PRO A 154 -3.42 17.04 10.68
N TRP A 155 -4.17 17.11 9.57
CA TRP A 155 -4.74 18.35 9.03
C TRP A 155 -6.13 18.70 9.58
N GLY A 156 -6.69 17.84 10.43
CA GLY A 156 -7.96 18.02 11.11
C GLY A 156 -7.84 17.69 12.61
N PRO A 157 -8.93 17.84 13.37
CA PRO A 157 -8.91 17.57 14.81
C PRO A 157 -8.76 16.08 15.13
N GLY A 158 -8.17 15.80 16.30
CA GLY A 158 -7.98 14.44 16.81
C GLY A 158 -6.78 13.70 16.20
N ASP A 159 -6.70 12.41 16.50
CA ASP A 159 -5.54 11.57 16.18
C ASP A 159 -5.81 10.54 15.06
N ILE A 160 -7.05 10.42 14.59
CA ILE A 160 -7.41 9.51 13.50
C ILE A 160 -6.98 10.12 12.18
N THR A 161 -6.00 9.48 11.56
CA THR A 161 -5.32 10.05 10.40
C THR A 161 -6.07 9.85 9.09
N ALA A 162 -5.83 10.76 8.16
CA ALA A 162 -6.38 10.73 6.81
C ALA A 162 -5.82 9.59 5.94
N PHE A 163 -4.89 8.77 6.44
CA PHE A 163 -4.14 7.82 5.62
C PHE A 163 -4.74 6.42 5.53
N TRP A 164 -5.95 6.21 6.06
CA TRP A 164 -6.63 4.90 6.02
C TRP A 164 -7.67 4.79 4.91
N ASN A 165 -8.12 5.92 4.38
CA ASN A 165 -9.12 5.96 3.33
C ASN A 165 -8.51 5.64 1.95
N LEU A 166 -9.36 5.28 0.98
CA LEU A 166 -8.92 5.02 -0.39
C LEU A 166 -8.45 6.26 -1.15
N ASN A 167 -8.67 7.47 -0.61
CA ASN A 167 -8.27 8.72 -1.27
C ASN A 167 -6.75 8.81 -1.42
N ILE A 168 -5.95 8.21 -0.52
CA ILE A 168 -4.49 8.18 -0.68
C ILE A 168 -4.05 7.54 -2.01
N TYR A 169 -4.78 6.55 -2.52
CA TYR A 169 -4.48 5.88 -3.79
C TYR A 169 -4.88 6.73 -5.01
N THR A 170 -5.82 7.66 -4.83
CA THR A 170 -6.20 8.63 -5.87
C THR A 170 -5.31 9.88 -5.85
N ASN A 171 -4.77 10.25 -4.70
CA ASN A 171 -3.79 11.31 -4.53
C ASN A 171 -2.42 10.87 -5.09
N GLN A 172 -1.95 9.69 -4.67
CA GLN A 172 -0.68 9.09 -5.10
C GLN A 172 -0.94 7.94 -6.07
N ARG A 173 -1.06 8.27 -7.36
CA ARG A 173 -1.57 7.35 -8.39
C ARG A 173 -0.75 6.07 -8.61
N HIS A 174 0.52 6.11 -8.25
CA HIS A 174 1.47 4.99 -8.31
C HIS A 174 1.56 4.17 -7.03
N LEU A 175 0.96 4.60 -5.92
CA LEU A 175 1.07 3.93 -4.61
C LEU A 175 0.59 2.48 -4.68
N ALA A 176 -0.58 2.24 -5.29
CA ALA A 176 -1.13 0.90 -5.43
C ALA A 176 -0.22 -0.01 -6.26
N ALA A 177 0.34 0.52 -7.35
CA ALA A 177 1.32 -0.21 -8.16
C ALA A 177 2.57 -0.56 -7.34
N GLY A 178 3.10 0.39 -6.56
CA GLY A 178 4.22 0.16 -5.64
C GLY A 178 3.95 -0.98 -4.64
N PHE A 179 2.79 -1.00 -4.00
CA PHE A 179 2.43 -2.09 -3.09
C PHE A 179 2.17 -3.41 -3.82
N SER A 180 1.59 -3.37 -5.03
CA SER A 180 1.38 -4.58 -5.84
C SER A 180 2.69 -5.27 -6.18
N ILE A 181 3.79 -4.52 -6.40
CA ILE A 181 5.14 -5.07 -6.60
C ILE A 181 5.60 -5.82 -5.34
N ALA A 182 5.44 -5.23 -4.15
CA ALA A 182 5.82 -5.90 -2.90
C ALA A 182 4.97 -7.15 -2.62
N LEU A 183 3.66 -7.11 -2.90
CA LEU A 183 2.81 -8.30 -2.79
C LEU A 183 3.18 -9.37 -3.81
N PHE A 184 3.47 -8.97 -5.06
CA PHE A 184 3.93 -9.90 -6.09
C PHE A 184 5.24 -10.59 -5.68
N PHE A 185 6.13 -9.87 -4.99
CA PHE A 185 7.34 -10.44 -4.42
C PHE A 185 7.02 -11.50 -3.36
N ILE A 186 6.13 -11.17 -2.41
CA ILE A 186 5.65 -12.14 -1.41
C ILE A 186 5.05 -13.38 -2.08
N PHE A 187 4.23 -13.18 -3.12
CA PHE A 187 3.67 -14.28 -3.91
C PHE A 187 4.75 -15.13 -4.58
N THR A 188 5.80 -14.51 -5.13
CA THR A 188 6.96 -15.21 -5.70
C THR A 188 7.68 -16.05 -4.65
N ILE A 189 7.93 -15.50 -3.46
CA ILE A 189 8.53 -16.22 -2.34
C ILE A 189 7.65 -17.40 -1.89
N LEU A 190 6.33 -17.22 -1.85
CA LEU A 190 5.38 -18.31 -1.60
C LEU A 190 5.51 -19.44 -2.63
N GLN A 191 5.68 -19.11 -3.92
CA GLN A 191 5.88 -20.11 -4.97
C GLN A 191 7.21 -20.85 -4.78
N ILE A 192 8.31 -20.14 -4.53
CA ILE A 192 9.64 -20.73 -4.39
C ILE A 192 9.75 -21.60 -3.13
N SER A 193 9.23 -21.12 -2.00
CA SER A 193 9.43 -21.74 -0.68
C SER A 193 8.51 -22.93 -0.42
N PHE A 194 7.30 -22.92 -1.00
CA PHE A 194 6.29 -23.94 -0.77
C PHE A 194 5.90 -24.74 -2.03
N ALA A 195 6.69 -24.66 -3.11
CA ALA A 195 6.53 -25.55 -4.25
C ALA A 195 6.53 -27.03 -3.81
N ARG A 196 5.59 -27.82 -4.36
CA ARG A 196 5.54 -29.26 -4.08
C ARG A 196 6.80 -29.95 -4.64
N PRO A 197 7.36 -30.96 -3.93
CA PRO A 197 8.56 -31.69 -4.36
C PRO A 197 8.43 -32.46 -5.69
N SER A 198 7.23 -32.57 -6.28
CA SER A 198 6.94 -33.32 -7.51
C SER A 198 7.57 -32.73 -8.79
N PHE A 199 8.53 -31.82 -8.65
CA PHE A 199 9.19 -31.06 -9.71
C PHE A 199 10.70 -30.96 -9.47
N ALA A 200 11.39 -32.09 -9.32
CA ALA A 200 12.80 -32.20 -9.70
C ALA A 200 12.95 -32.10 -11.24
N ARG A 201 12.36 -31.05 -11.83
CA ARG A 201 12.48 -30.75 -13.26
C ARG A 201 13.67 -29.79 -13.45
N PRO A 202 14.62 -30.09 -14.35
CA PRO A 202 15.72 -29.19 -14.71
C PRO A 202 15.27 -27.75 -15.05
N GLY A 203 14.01 -27.56 -15.46
CA GLY A 203 13.41 -26.25 -15.75
C GLY A 203 13.19 -25.34 -14.54
N LEU A 204 13.06 -25.87 -13.31
CA LEU A 204 12.76 -25.03 -12.12
C LEU A 204 13.95 -24.14 -11.74
N ALA A 205 15.18 -24.64 -11.87
CA ALA A 205 16.39 -23.85 -11.62
C ALA A 205 16.55 -22.73 -12.65
N LYS A 206 16.34 -23.03 -13.95
CA LYS A 206 16.33 -22.03 -15.02
C LYS A 206 15.23 -20.99 -14.82
N LEU A 207 14.05 -21.40 -14.35
CA LEU A 207 12.94 -20.49 -14.04
C LEU A 207 13.28 -19.58 -12.85
N LYS A 208 13.87 -20.11 -11.77
CA LYS A 208 14.34 -19.31 -10.64
C LYS A 208 15.40 -18.28 -11.05
N LEU A 209 16.33 -18.66 -11.94
CA LEU A 209 17.33 -17.75 -12.50
C LEU A 209 16.68 -16.59 -13.27
N ARG A 210 15.76 -16.91 -14.19
CA ARG A 210 15.04 -15.89 -14.97
C ARG A 210 14.27 -14.92 -14.07
N TRP A 211 13.54 -15.45 -13.08
CA TRP A 211 12.84 -14.61 -12.11
C TRP A 211 13.79 -13.78 -11.26
N ALA A 212 14.96 -14.29 -10.89
CA ALA A 212 15.93 -13.52 -10.12
C ALA A 212 16.43 -12.30 -10.91
N ILE A 213 16.70 -12.47 -12.21
CA ILE A 213 17.10 -11.36 -13.09
C ILE A 213 15.96 -10.34 -13.21
N VAL A 214 14.73 -10.79 -13.48
CA VAL A 214 13.55 -9.92 -13.56
C VAL A 214 13.36 -9.13 -12.26
N TRP A 215 13.45 -9.79 -11.10
CA TRP A 215 13.34 -9.12 -9.81
C TRP A 215 14.47 -8.14 -9.53
N GLY A 216 15.70 -8.46 -9.97
CA GLY A 216 16.82 -7.53 -9.90
C GLY A 216 16.55 -6.25 -10.69
N ILE A 217 16.03 -6.37 -11.92
CA ILE A 217 15.65 -5.20 -12.74
C ILE A 217 14.52 -4.41 -12.08
N ILE A 218 13.47 -5.09 -11.59
CA ILE A 218 12.35 -4.43 -10.89
C ILE A 218 12.87 -3.62 -9.69
N ILE A 219 13.74 -4.20 -8.86
CA ILE A 219 14.34 -3.51 -7.72
C ILE A 219 15.16 -2.30 -8.19
N GLY A 220 15.94 -2.48 -9.25
CA GLY A 220 16.74 -1.42 -9.86
C GLY A 220 15.92 -0.21 -10.29
N VAL A 221 14.63 -0.38 -10.64
CA VAL A 221 13.74 0.70 -11.09
C VAL A 221 13.08 1.46 -9.93
N LEU A 222 13.00 0.86 -8.74
CA LEU A 222 12.26 1.43 -7.62
C LEU A 222 12.73 2.78 -7.07
N PRO A 223 14.02 3.17 -7.12
CA PRO A 223 14.44 4.50 -6.70
C PRO A 223 13.68 5.63 -7.43
N TYR A 224 13.43 5.47 -8.73
CA TYR A 224 12.66 6.45 -9.51
C TYR A 224 11.16 6.16 -9.55
N PHE A 225 10.72 4.95 -9.22
CA PHE A 225 9.31 4.57 -9.27
C PHE A 225 8.59 4.75 -7.92
N HIS A 226 9.11 4.14 -6.85
CA HIS A 226 8.50 4.18 -5.52
C HIS A 226 9.48 3.73 -4.43
N THR A 227 10.25 4.67 -3.88
CA THR A 227 11.25 4.44 -2.81
C THR A 227 10.70 3.72 -1.57
N PRO A 228 9.46 3.98 -1.09
CA PRO A 228 8.90 3.25 0.05
C PRO A 228 8.76 1.75 -0.21
N THR A 229 8.44 1.34 -1.45
CA THR A 229 8.44 -0.08 -1.84
C THR A 229 9.83 -0.68 -1.81
N LEU A 230 10.87 0.07 -2.17
CA LEU A 230 12.25 -0.40 -2.07
C LEU A 230 12.62 -0.74 -0.62
N VAL A 231 12.25 0.13 0.32
CA VAL A 231 12.46 -0.11 1.76
C VAL A 231 11.65 -1.32 2.26
N ILE A 232 10.38 -1.43 1.85
CA ILE A 232 9.55 -2.61 2.16
C ILE A 232 10.21 -3.89 1.64
N LEU A 233 10.69 -3.89 0.39
CA LEU A 233 11.40 -5.04 -0.18
C LEU A 233 12.70 -5.34 0.58
N ALA A 234 13.49 -4.34 0.98
CA ALA A 234 14.70 -4.58 1.78
C ALA A 234 14.39 -5.35 3.07
N VAL A 235 13.33 -4.97 3.79
CA VAL A 235 12.86 -5.67 4.99
C VAL A 235 12.37 -7.09 4.66
N LEU A 236 11.61 -7.26 3.58
CA LEU A 236 11.15 -8.57 3.13
C LEU A 236 12.32 -9.48 2.74
N TYR A 237 13.33 -8.97 2.03
CA TYR A 237 14.54 -9.69 1.65
C TYR A 237 15.32 -10.17 2.88
N GLY A 238 15.60 -9.27 3.82
CA GLY A 238 16.31 -9.63 5.06
C GLY A 238 15.56 -10.68 5.86
N THR A 239 14.26 -10.48 6.06
CA THR A 239 13.41 -11.40 6.83
C THR A 239 13.30 -12.76 6.14
N TYR A 240 13.07 -12.80 4.82
CA TYR A 240 12.89 -14.04 4.09
C TYR A 240 14.19 -14.79 3.82
N PHE A 241 15.33 -14.11 3.76
CA PHE A 241 16.65 -14.76 3.68
C PHE A 241 16.90 -15.65 4.91
N ILE A 242 16.51 -15.17 6.09
CA ILE A 242 16.59 -15.91 7.35
C ILE A 242 15.61 -17.08 7.33
N LEU A 243 14.34 -16.83 7.00
CA LEU A 243 13.24 -17.79 7.17
C LEU A 243 13.12 -18.86 6.08
N PHE A 244 13.64 -18.60 4.88
CA PHE A 244 13.45 -19.46 3.71
C PHE A 244 14.78 -19.86 3.04
N PRO A 245 15.45 -20.92 3.54
CA PRO A 245 16.68 -21.44 2.93
C PRO A 245 16.56 -21.75 1.43
N LYS A 246 15.40 -22.26 0.99
CA LYS A 246 15.11 -22.58 -0.43
C LYS A 246 15.06 -21.37 -1.36
N ALA A 247 14.91 -20.16 -0.81
CA ALA A 247 14.84 -18.91 -1.56
C ALA A 247 16.16 -18.14 -1.55
N ARG A 248 17.15 -18.51 -0.74
CA ARG A 248 18.40 -17.73 -0.55
C ARG A 248 19.15 -17.45 -1.85
N GLY A 249 19.35 -18.45 -2.70
CA GLY A 249 20.04 -18.24 -3.98
C GLY A 249 19.31 -17.26 -4.91
N PHE A 250 17.97 -17.34 -4.93
CA PHE A 250 17.14 -16.37 -5.65
C PHE A 250 17.28 -14.96 -5.06
N LEU A 251 17.16 -14.82 -3.74
CA LEU A 251 17.27 -13.55 -3.01
C LEU A 251 18.65 -12.91 -3.18
N LEU A 252 19.73 -13.69 -3.13
CA LEU A 252 21.09 -13.18 -3.31
C LEU A 252 21.30 -12.66 -4.73
N LEU A 253 20.88 -13.41 -5.74
CA LEU A 253 21.08 -13.00 -7.13
C LEU A 253 20.21 -11.79 -7.50
N SER A 254 18.91 -11.81 -7.17
CA SER A 254 18.03 -10.67 -7.45
C SER A 254 18.41 -9.45 -6.62
N GLY A 255 18.81 -9.65 -5.37
CA GLY A 255 19.33 -8.58 -4.51
C GLY A 255 20.63 -7.98 -5.03
N PHE A 256 21.56 -8.80 -5.52
CA PHE A 256 22.80 -8.31 -6.13
C PHE A 256 22.55 -7.46 -7.37
N ILE A 257 21.78 -7.97 -8.33
CA ILE A 257 21.43 -7.23 -9.55
C ILE A 257 20.64 -5.95 -9.19
N GLY A 258 19.68 -6.06 -8.28
CA GLY A 258 18.89 -4.92 -7.82
C GLY A 258 19.73 -3.84 -7.18
N SER A 259 20.65 -4.21 -6.27
CA SER A 259 21.58 -3.27 -5.64
C SER A 259 22.52 -2.62 -6.63
N LEU A 260 23.06 -3.39 -7.59
CA LEU A 260 23.94 -2.87 -8.65
C LEU A 260 23.25 -1.78 -9.47
N LEU A 261 21.96 -1.92 -9.74
CA LEU A 261 21.16 -0.95 -10.49
C LEU A 261 20.66 0.21 -9.61
N ALA A 262 20.20 -0.08 -8.39
CA ALA A 262 19.54 0.89 -7.52
C ALA A 262 20.51 1.81 -6.76
N ILE A 263 21.66 1.30 -6.29
CA ILE A 263 22.60 2.08 -5.47
C ILE A 263 23.16 3.29 -6.23
N PRO A 264 23.63 3.18 -7.49
CA PRO A 264 24.10 4.33 -8.25
C PRO A 264 23.03 5.42 -8.36
N GLN A 265 21.78 5.03 -8.60
CA GLN A 265 20.65 5.96 -8.64
C GLN A 265 20.45 6.65 -7.29
N LEU A 266 20.47 5.91 -6.17
CA LEU A 266 20.30 6.50 -4.84
C LEU A 266 21.43 7.46 -4.44
N ILE A 267 22.66 7.23 -4.90
CA ILE A 267 23.82 8.10 -4.62
C ILE A 267 23.78 9.36 -5.49
N THR A 268 23.53 9.20 -6.78
CA THR A 268 23.55 10.29 -7.77
C THR A 268 22.30 11.16 -7.72
N PHE A 269 21.17 10.59 -7.31
CA PHE A 269 19.94 11.33 -7.17
C PHE A 269 20.07 12.25 -5.95
N PRO A 270 20.06 13.59 -6.13
CA PRO A 270 20.05 14.51 -5.03
C PRO A 270 18.72 14.32 -4.34
N GLN A 271 18.67 13.47 -3.33
CA GLN A 271 17.48 13.38 -2.52
C GLN A 271 17.28 14.78 -1.91
N GLY A 272 16.03 15.21 -1.70
CA GLY A 272 15.78 16.25 -0.69
C GLY A 272 16.37 15.80 0.67
N PRO A 273 16.28 16.56 1.76
CA PRO A 273 16.73 16.09 3.08
C PRO A 273 16.03 14.78 3.54
N THR A 274 16.39 13.63 2.98
CA THR A 274 15.91 12.29 3.31
C THR A 274 16.97 11.66 4.19
N SER A 275 17.11 12.17 5.41
CA SER A 275 17.78 11.39 6.43
C SER A 275 16.74 10.44 7.02
N ILE A 276 16.94 9.13 6.77
CA ILE A 276 16.38 8.16 7.70
C ILE A 276 16.95 8.54 9.06
N SER A 277 16.08 8.93 9.98
CA SER A 277 16.51 9.39 11.29
C SER A 277 15.64 8.78 12.36
N TRP A 278 16.24 8.58 13.53
CA TRP A 278 15.52 8.24 14.73
C TRP A 278 14.43 9.29 15.00
N TYR A 279 13.18 8.84 15.07
CA TYR A 279 12.01 9.69 15.27
C TYR A 279 10.87 8.82 15.86
N PRO A 280 10.99 8.41 17.13
CA PRO A 280 10.07 7.47 17.75
C PRO A 280 8.69 8.11 17.96
N GLY A 281 7.63 7.39 17.64
CA GLY A 281 6.24 7.81 17.87
C GLY A 281 5.51 8.30 16.63
N TYR A 282 6.13 8.30 15.44
CA TYR A 282 5.46 8.73 14.20
C TYR A 282 4.77 10.10 14.40
N LEU A 283 3.45 10.24 14.18
CA LEU A 283 2.73 11.49 14.34
C LEU A 283 2.48 11.90 15.80
N ILE A 284 2.74 11.03 16.78
CA ILE A 284 2.63 11.32 18.21
C ILE A 284 4.00 11.51 18.87
N HIS A 285 5.05 11.77 18.10
CA HIS A 285 6.44 11.89 18.58
C HIS A 285 6.57 12.79 19.82
N ASP A 286 6.02 14.01 19.76
CA ASP A 286 6.14 15.01 20.82
C ASP A 286 5.40 14.63 22.12
N HIS A 287 4.52 13.62 22.06
CA HIS A 287 3.68 13.17 23.17
C HIS A 287 3.77 11.66 23.39
N LEU A 288 4.86 11.04 22.93
CA LEU A 288 5.00 9.59 22.96
C LEU A 288 5.09 9.07 24.40
N ASN A 289 4.11 8.25 24.76
CA ASN A 289 4.16 7.36 25.91
C ASN A 289 3.33 6.10 25.61
N ILE A 290 3.41 5.09 26.48
CA ILE A 290 2.74 3.79 26.26
C ILE A 290 1.23 3.97 26.09
N GLN A 291 0.60 4.77 26.94
CA GLN A 291 -0.85 5.01 26.87
C GLN A 291 -1.25 5.70 25.57
N ARG A 292 -0.54 6.77 25.18
CA ARG A 292 -0.78 7.51 23.94
C ARG A 292 -0.56 6.64 22.71
N PHE A 293 0.47 5.81 22.71
CA PHE A 293 0.73 4.85 21.64
C PHE A 293 -0.42 3.85 21.47
N ILE A 294 -0.90 3.27 22.57
CA ILE A 294 -2.01 2.31 22.55
C ILE A 294 -3.29 2.99 22.04
N ILE A 295 -3.63 4.18 22.56
CA ILE A 295 -4.82 4.93 22.15
C ILE A 295 -4.74 5.31 20.68
N TYR A 296 -3.61 5.83 20.22
CA TYR A 296 -3.39 6.23 18.83
C TYR A 296 -3.65 5.06 17.87
N TRP A 297 -3.02 3.91 18.12
CA TRP A 297 -3.19 2.75 17.24
C TRP A 297 -4.56 2.08 17.38
N TRP A 298 -5.18 2.12 18.56
CA TRP A 298 -6.57 1.71 18.73
C TRP A 298 -7.53 2.57 17.90
N GLN A 299 -7.37 3.89 17.92
CA GLN A 299 -8.19 4.80 17.13
C GLN A 299 -7.98 4.63 15.62
N ASN A 300 -6.74 4.39 15.19
CA ASN A 300 -6.39 4.32 13.77
C ASN A 300 -6.62 2.92 13.14
N LEU A 301 -6.58 1.83 13.92
CA LEU A 301 -6.74 0.46 13.42
C LEU A 301 -8.02 -0.24 13.94
N GLY A 302 -8.68 0.34 14.94
CA GLY A 302 -9.85 -0.24 15.62
C GLY A 302 -9.60 -1.67 16.06
N LEU A 303 -10.54 -2.56 15.76
CA LEU A 303 -10.45 -3.97 16.12
C LEU A 303 -9.22 -4.67 15.50
N HIS A 304 -8.66 -4.19 14.39
CA HIS A 304 -7.43 -4.77 13.83
C HIS A 304 -6.23 -4.63 14.78
N ALA A 305 -6.20 -3.60 15.64
CA ALA A 305 -5.15 -3.44 16.66
C ALA A 305 -5.06 -4.65 17.62
N ILE A 306 -6.19 -5.35 17.83
CA ILE A 306 -6.28 -6.53 18.69
C ILE A 306 -6.22 -7.82 17.86
N LEU A 307 -6.96 -7.87 16.75
CA LEU A 307 -7.07 -9.08 15.93
C LEU A 307 -5.74 -9.45 15.25
N ILE A 308 -4.92 -8.48 14.85
CA ILE A 308 -3.64 -8.74 14.19
C ILE A 308 -2.65 -9.41 15.17
N PRO A 309 -2.32 -8.84 16.35
CA PRO A 309 -1.39 -9.48 17.28
C PRO A 309 -1.87 -10.83 17.77
N ILE A 310 -3.13 -10.94 18.22
CA ILE A 310 -3.68 -12.22 18.73
C ILE A 310 -3.77 -13.24 17.60
N GLY A 311 -4.30 -12.83 16.45
CA GLY A 311 -4.43 -13.70 15.28
C GLY A 311 -3.10 -14.21 14.76
N PHE A 312 -2.02 -13.43 14.88
CA PHE A 312 -0.69 -13.88 14.47
C PHE A 312 -0.25 -15.13 15.24
N PHE A 313 -0.66 -15.31 16.50
CA PHE A 313 -0.37 -16.54 17.25
C PHE A 313 -1.24 -17.72 16.82
N LEU A 314 -2.43 -17.47 16.28
CA LEU A 314 -3.43 -18.47 15.88
C LEU A 314 -3.27 -18.98 14.45
N ILE A 315 -2.70 -18.19 13.54
CA ILE A 315 -2.52 -18.57 12.14
C ILE A 315 -1.54 -19.75 11.97
N PRO A 316 -1.62 -20.54 10.88
CA PRO A 316 -0.69 -21.62 10.61
C PRO A 316 0.77 -21.14 10.51
N THR A 317 1.74 -21.97 10.92
CA THR A 317 3.18 -21.65 10.89
C THR A 317 3.67 -21.17 9.51
N ARG A 318 3.10 -21.71 8.42
CA ARG A 318 3.43 -21.24 7.06
C ARG A 318 3.04 -19.77 6.84
N ALA A 319 1.88 -19.36 7.33
CA ALA A 319 1.43 -17.98 7.30
C ALA A 319 2.25 -17.09 8.24
N LYS A 320 2.59 -17.56 9.45
CA LYS A 320 3.48 -16.82 10.37
C LYS A 320 4.81 -16.43 9.70
N LYS A 321 5.48 -17.37 9.02
CA LYS A 321 6.76 -17.10 8.33
C LYS A 321 6.65 -16.05 7.23
N ILE A 322 5.50 -15.97 6.57
CA ILE A 322 5.28 -15.02 5.46
C ILE A 322 4.87 -13.65 6.00
N LEU A 323 4.05 -13.62 7.05
CA LEU A 323 3.45 -12.39 7.59
C LEU A 323 4.27 -11.75 8.72
N VAL A 324 5.29 -12.41 9.28
CA VAL A 324 6.15 -11.79 10.32
C VAL A 324 6.80 -10.45 9.94
N PRO A 325 7.09 -10.11 8.66
CA PRO A 325 7.61 -8.78 8.32
C PRO A 325 6.70 -7.62 8.74
N ILE A 326 5.40 -7.86 9.00
CA ILE A 326 4.49 -6.82 9.49
C ILE A 326 5.01 -6.16 10.76
N PHE A 327 5.63 -6.92 11.68
CA PHE A 327 6.12 -6.38 12.95
C PHE A 327 7.37 -5.54 12.75
N VAL A 328 8.27 -5.97 11.85
CA VAL A 328 9.50 -5.23 11.54
C VAL A 328 9.15 -3.91 10.85
N LEU A 329 8.22 -3.92 9.90
CA LEU A 329 7.75 -2.72 9.21
C LEU A 329 6.99 -1.77 10.15
N PHE A 330 6.08 -2.31 10.97
CA PHE A 330 5.30 -1.52 11.91
C PHE A 330 6.19 -0.86 12.98
N LEU A 331 7.13 -1.63 13.54
CA LEU A 331 8.09 -1.10 14.51
C LEU A 331 9.02 -0.08 13.85
N GLY A 332 9.59 -0.41 12.68
CA GLY A 332 10.48 0.49 11.95
C GLY A 332 9.83 1.83 11.62
N ALA A 333 8.57 1.83 11.15
CA ALA A 333 7.82 3.04 10.84
C ALA A 333 7.38 3.85 12.07
N ASN A 334 7.31 3.22 13.25
CA ASN A 334 7.11 3.92 14.51
C ASN A 334 8.42 4.48 15.09
N LEU A 335 9.58 3.91 14.78
CA LEU A 335 10.86 4.31 15.36
C LEU A 335 11.64 5.31 14.49
N PHE A 336 11.41 5.30 13.18
CA PHE A 336 12.17 6.09 12.22
C PHE A 336 11.25 6.88 11.30
N LYS A 337 11.67 8.09 10.94
CA LYS A 337 11.12 8.80 9.78
C LYS A 337 11.98 8.48 8.55
N PHE A 338 11.32 8.30 7.41
CA PHE A 338 11.98 7.93 6.13
C PHE A 338 11.97 9.08 5.11
N SER A 339 11.40 10.23 5.48
CA SER A 339 11.31 11.45 4.69
C SER A 339 11.23 12.66 5.61
N ILE A 340 11.39 13.86 5.04
CA ILE A 340 11.18 15.15 5.72
C ILE A 340 9.78 15.19 6.34
N GLU A 341 8.78 14.84 5.53
CA GLU A 341 7.41 14.70 5.96
C GLU A 341 7.25 13.39 6.75
N VAL A 342 7.05 13.50 8.06
CA VAL A 342 6.84 12.36 8.96
C VAL A 342 5.66 11.53 8.48
N ALA A 343 4.55 12.19 8.10
CA ALA A 343 3.34 11.56 7.59
C ALA A 343 3.61 10.63 6.41
N GLY A 344 4.68 10.83 5.63
CA GLY A 344 5.08 9.94 4.53
C GLY A 344 5.25 8.47 4.94
N SER A 345 5.55 8.20 6.22
CA SER A 345 5.66 6.84 6.78
C SER A 345 4.33 6.07 6.82
N HIS A 346 3.17 6.70 6.58
CA HIS A 346 1.88 5.99 6.47
C HIS A 346 1.95 4.78 5.53
N LYS A 347 2.72 4.88 4.45
CA LYS A 347 2.86 3.82 3.44
C LYS A 347 3.31 2.48 4.04
N PHE A 348 4.16 2.51 5.07
CA PHE A 348 4.56 1.29 5.76
C PHE A 348 3.40 0.69 6.57
N PHE A 349 2.64 1.53 7.26
CA PHE A 349 1.45 1.11 8.01
C PHE A 349 0.33 0.61 7.10
N ASN A 350 0.08 1.25 5.95
CA ASN A 350 -0.87 0.74 4.96
C ASN A 350 -0.45 -0.64 4.43
N PHE A 351 0.84 -0.84 4.14
CA PHE A 351 1.33 -2.15 3.71
C PHE A 351 1.24 -3.21 4.82
N VAL A 352 1.56 -2.83 6.06
CA VAL A 352 1.34 -3.67 7.25
C VAL A 352 -0.13 -4.08 7.36
N LEU A 353 -1.05 -3.13 7.20
CA LEU A 353 -2.49 -3.39 7.26
C LEU A 353 -2.95 -4.32 6.14
N ILE A 354 -2.48 -4.18 4.90
CA ILE A 354 -2.81 -5.13 3.81
C ILE A 354 -2.51 -6.58 4.22
N LEU A 355 -1.35 -6.82 4.83
CA LEU A 355 -0.94 -8.15 5.30
C LEU A 355 -1.67 -8.55 6.59
N GLY A 356 -1.85 -7.62 7.52
CA GLY A 356 -2.55 -7.82 8.79
C GLY A 356 -4.04 -8.14 8.60
N ASN A 357 -4.69 -7.56 7.60
CA ASN A 357 -6.07 -7.84 7.23
C ASN A 357 -6.28 -9.32 6.89
N MET A 358 -5.26 -10.00 6.35
CA MET A 358 -5.32 -11.44 6.11
C MET A 358 -5.39 -12.24 7.42
N ILE A 359 -4.70 -11.76 8.46
CA ILE A 359 -4.73 -12.34 9.81
C ILE A 359 -6.10 -12.09 10.46
N SER A 360 -6.59 -10.85 10.42
CA SER A 360 -7.92 -10.52 10.95
C SER A 360 -9.00 -11.34 10.25
N ALA A 361 -8.95 -11.48 8.93
CA ALA A 361 -9.88 -12.30 8.17
C ALA A 361 -9.84 -13.77 8.61
N PHE A 362 -8.65 -14.33 8.85
CA PHE A 362 -8.51 -15.68 9.40
C PHE A 362 -9.17 -15.82 10.77
N VAL A 363 -8.95 -14.86 11.69
CA VAL A 363 -9.53 -14.91 13.04
C VAL A 363 -11.05 -14.88 12.98
N ILE A 364 -11.63 -13.98 12.19
CA ILE A 364 -13.09 -13.83 12.05
C ILE A 364 -13.72 -15.12 11.51
N ILE A 365 -13.20 -15.66 10.40
CA ILE A 365 -13.73 -16.89 9.81
C ILE A 365 -13.55 -18.10 10.76
N SER A 366 -12.42 -18.17 11.47
CA SER A 366 -12.18 -19.22 12.45
C SER A 366 -13.12 -19.13 13.65
N LEU A 367 -13.37 -17.92 14.15
CA LEU A 367 -14.28 -17.66 15.26
C LEU A 367 -15.71 -18.07 14.90
N ILE A 368 -16.20 -17.65 13.74
CA ILE A 368 -17.52 -18.02 13.24
C ILE A 368 -17.64 -19.52 13.09
N GLY A 369 -16.63 -20.19 12.53
CA GLY A 369 -16.61 -21.64 12.39
C GLY A 369 -16.74 -22.37 13.73
N ARG A 370 -16.11 -21.86 14.80
CA ARG A 370 -16.17 -22.43 16.14
C ARG A 370 -17.48 -22.18 16.88
N ILE A 371 -18.09 -21.00 16.70
CA ILE A 371 -19.32 -20.62 17.42
C ILE A 371 -20.57 -21.13 16.69
N ARG A 372 -20.49 -21.38 15.38
CA ARG A 372 -21.63 -21.84 14.55
C ARG A 372 -22.45 -22.99 15.14
N PRO A 373 -21.87 -24.03 15.76
CA PRO A 373 -22.66 -25.09 16.40
C PRO A 373 -23.59 -24.60 17.52
N PHE A 374 -23.26 -23.49 18.18
CA PHE A 374 -24.02 -22.96 19.32
C PHE A 374 -25.08 -21.93 18.91
N ILE A 375 -24.80 -21.10 17.90
CA ILE A 375 -25.69 -19.99 17.48
C ILE A 375 -26.44 -20.28 16.17
N GLY A 376 -26.23 -21.46 15.58
CA GLY A 376 -26.79 -21.83 14.29
C GLY A 376 -26.25 -21.01 13.12
N SER A 377 -26.72 -21.33 11.91
CA SER A 377 -26.26 -20.67 10.67
C SER A 377 -26.69 -19.20 10.60
N ILE A 378 -27.92 -18.88 11.01
CA ILE A 378 -28.44 -17.50 10.99
C ILE A 378 -27.65 -16.62 11.98
N GLY A 379 -27.47 -17.07 13.22
CA GLY A 379 -26.68 -16.34 14.21
C GLY A 379 -25.24 -16.12 13.77
N SER A 380 -24.63 -17.11 13.10
CA SER A 380 -23.28 -16.99 12.53
C SER A 380 -23.17 -15.91 11.45
N ILE A 381 -24.19 -15.80 10.58
CA ILE A 381 -24.23 -14.76 9.55
C ILE A 381 -24.41 -13.39 10.20
N CYS A 382 -25.33 -13.24 11.16
CA CYS A 382 -25.52 -11.99 11.89
C CYS A 382 -24.22 -11.53 12.58
N LEU A 383 -23.55 -12.43 13.30
CA LEU A 383 -22.27 -12.13 13.96
C LEU A 383 -21.18 -11.74 12.94
N LEU A 384 -21.09 -12.44 11.81
CA LEU A 384 -20.16 -12.08 10.74
C LEU A 384 -20.43 -10.67 10.24
N VAL A 385 -21.69 -10.34 9.94
CA VAL A 385 -22.08 -9.00 9.45
C VAL A 385 -21.70 -7.93 10.47
N VAL A 386 -22.03 -8.13 11.75
CA VAL A 386 -21.69 -7.18 12.82
C VAL A 386 -20.17 -6.96 12.90
N LEU A 387 -19.38 -8.04 12.93
CA LEU A 387 -17.92 -7.94 13.01
C LEU A 387 -17.33 -7.28 11.76
N VAL A 388 -17.84 -7.61 10.58
CA VAL A 388 -17.41 -6.97 9.33
C VAL A 388 -17.71 -5.49 9.36
N VAL A 389 -18.91 -5.08 9.80
CA VAL A 389 -19.28 -3.67 9.95
C VAL A 389 -18.27 -2.95 10.86
N PHE A 390 -18.01 -3.45 12.07
CA PHE A 390 -17.03 -2.80 12.96
C PHE A 390 -15.58 -2.81 12.45
N LEU A 391 -15.24 -3.69 11.51
CA LEU A 391 -13.92 -3.76 10.87
C LEU A 391 -13.82 -2.94 9.57
N THR A 392 -14.93 -2.36 9.09
CA THR A 392 -14.99 -1.67 7.80
C THR A 392 -15.65 -0.30 7.86
N LEU A 393 -16.38 -0.01 8.94
CA LEU A 393 -17.01 1.27 9.17
C LEU A 393 -15.94 2.29 9.60
N SER A 394 -15.70 3.30 8.76
CA SER A 394 -14.76 4.40 9.00
C SER A 394 -15.28 5.69 8.37
#